data_AF-A0A2R4WM89-F1
#
_entry.id   AF-A0A2R4WM89-F1
#
_cell.length_a   1.000
_cell.length_b   1.000
_cell.length_c   1.000
_cell.angle_alpha   90.00
_cell.angle_beta   90.00
_cell.angle_gamma   90.00
#
_symmetry.space_group_name_H-M   'P 1'
#
loop_
_entity.id
_entity.type
_entity.pdbx_description
1 polymer ?
#
loop_
_entity_poly.entity_id
_entity_poly.type
_entity_poly.pdbx_seq_one_letter_code
_entity_poly.pdbx_strand_id
1 'polypeptide(L)'
;MLPNPFDDQPARLRVKVGLVYAVLIAANIAAWAAAFATFAHQPVLLSTAFLAYSFGLRHAFDADHIAAIDNVVRKLMQEGRKPHSVGFFFSLGHSTIVILASGLIAVTAAAMKDSFDQFHDLGGVIGTAVSATFLLVVGIANLFILRGVWAAFSRVRRGGKIVDEDLNTLLSGRGLLARLFRRVFGVVSRSWHMYPIGFLFGLGFDTATEVALLGISATQATQGLSFWAILIFPALFTAGMTLLDTTDSVLMTGAYGWALANPVRKLWYNLTITAASATVALFIGGLEALGLIGDKLGLTGGLWQAVSTLNDNLGEAGFAVVGIFVVAWIASVIIYRAKGYDRLEPAR
;
A
#
# COMPACT_ATOMS: atom_id res chain seq x y z
N MET A 1 -15.74 -28.63 1.37
CA MET A 1 -14.42 -27.97 1.50
C MET A 1 -14.63 -26.47 1.71
N LEU A 2 -14.08 -25.93 2.79
CA LEU A 2 -14.03 -24.47 3.00
C LEU A 2 -13.15 -23.86 1.89
N PRO A 3 -13.58 -22.75 1.25
CA PRO A 3 -12.77 -22.08 0.25
C PRO A 3 -11.50 -21.51 0.91
N ASN A 4 -10.37 -21.53 0.21
CA ASN A 4 -9.17 -20.85 0.68
C ASN A 4 -9.44 -19.34 0.69
N PRO A 5 -9.43 -18.67 1.86
CA PRO A 5 -9.78 -17.25 1.96
C PRO A 5 -8.71 -16.34 1.32
N PHE A 6 -7.51 -16.86 1.06
CA PHE A 6 -6.39 -16.08 0.53
C PHE A 6 -6.11 -16.36 -0.95
N ASP A 7 -6.95 -17.14 -1.63
CA ASP A 7 -6.82 -17.34 -3.06
C ASP A 7 -7.50 -16.19 -3.85
N ASP A 8 -6.88 -15.81 -4.97
CA ASP A 8 -7.36 -14.69 -5.80
C ASP A 8 -8.45 -15.12 -6.81
N GLN A 9 -9.09 -16.27 -6.62
CA GLN A 9 -10.13 -16.77 -7.52
C GLN A 9 -11.48 -16.07 -7.25
N PRO A 10 -12.25 -15.77 -8.30
CA PRO A 10 -13.54 -15.07 -8.19
C PRO A 10 -14.62 -15.88 -7.45
N ALA A 11 -14.46 -17.20 -7.34
CA ALA A 11 -15.45 -18.06 -6.69
C ALA A 11 -15.61 -17.72 -5.20
N ARG A 12 -16.86 -17.54 -4.76
CA ARG A 12 -17.24 -17.31 -3.36
C ARG A 12 -16.55 -16.10 -2.69
N LEU A 13 -16.26 -15.05 -3.46
CA LEU A 13 -15.56 -13.86 -2.99
C LEU A 13 -16.11 -13.30 -1.66
N ARG A 14 -17.44 -13.17 -1.52
CA ARG A 14 -18.06 -12.65 -0.28
C ARG A 14 -17.73 -13.51 0.95
N VAL A 15 -17.70 -14.83 0.80
CA VAL A 15 -17.36 -15.75 1.89
C VAL A 15 -15.89 -15.64 2.24
N LYS A 16 -15.00 -15.54 1.24
CA LYS A 16 -13.57 -15.37 1.46
C LYS A 16 -13.24 -14.06 2.17
N VAL A 17 -13.80 -12.95 1.68
CA VAL A 17 -13.70 -11.64 2.34
C VAL A 17 -14.22 -11.70 3.77
N GLY A 18 -15.39 -12.34 4.00
CA GLY A 18 -15.93 -12.54 5.35
C GLY A 18 -14.99 -13.34 6.26
N LEU A 19 -14.33 -14.38 5.76
CA LEU A 19 -13.34 -15.15 6.51
C LEU A 19 -12.09 -14.33 6.85
N VAL A 20 -11.59 -13.53 5.90
CA VAL A 20 -10.45 -12.63 6.15
C VAL A 20 -10.80 -11.60 7.23
N TYR A 21 -11.97 -10.97 7.16
CA TYR A 21 -12.43 -10.05 8.20
C TYR A 21 -12.67 -10.75 9.54
N ALA A 22 -13.15 -11.99 9.56
CA ALA A 22 -13.29 -12.74 10.80
C ALA A 22 -11.93 -12.96 11.48
N VAL A 23 -10.88 -13.28 10.70
CA VAL A 23 -9.50 -13.38 11.20
C VAL A 23 -9.01 -12.02 11.72
N LEU A 24 -9.22 -10.94 10.95
CA LEU A 24 -8.80 -9.58 11.35
C LEU A 24 -9.49 -9.10 12.63
N ILE A 25 -10.80 -9.32 12.74
CA ILE A 25 -11.58 -8.96 13.94
C ILE A 25 -11.11 -9.78 15.13
N ALA A 26 -10.91 -11.09 14.97
CA ALA A 26 -10.39 -11.94 16.03
C ALA A 26 -8.99 -11.50 16.49
N ALA A 27 -8.09 -11.16 15.55
CA ALA A 27 -6.76 -10.65 15.86
C ALA A 27 -6.82 -9.30 16.60
N ASN A 28 -7.70 -8.39 16.17
CA ASN A 28 -7.93 -7.11 16.85
C ASN A 28 -8.44 -7.30 18.28
N ILE A 29 -9.45 -8.17 18.46
CA ILE A 29 -9.98 -8.50 19.79
C ILE A 29 -8.88 -9.11 20.66
N ALA A 30 -8.07 -10.02 20.13
CA ALA A 30 -6.98 -10.65 20.87
C ALA A 30 -5.91 -9.64 21.30
N ALA A 31 -5.49 -8.74 20.39
CA ALA A 31 -4.50 -7.71 20.69
C ALA A 31 -5.00 -6.74 21.78
N TRP A 32 -6.25 -6.29 21.67
CA TRP A 32 -6.86 -5.42 22.68
C TRP A 32 -7.10 -6.15 24.01
N ALA A 33 -7.55 -7.40 23.98
CA ALA A 33 -7.71 -8.21 25.19
C ALA A 33 -6.37 -8.40 25.92
N ALA A 34 -5.28 -8.65 25.19
CA ALA A 34 -3.93 -8.72 25.75
C ALA A 34 -3.50 -7.38 26.37
N ALA A 35 -3.79 -6.26 25.71
CA ALA A 35 -3.52 -4.93 26.24
C ALA A 35 -4.31 -4.64 27.54
N PHE A 36 -5.62 -4.93 27.56
CA PHE A 36 -6.42 -4.76 28.77
C PHE A 36 -5.98 -5.69 29.89
N ALA A 37 -5.70 -6.97 29.61
CA ALA A 37 -5.23 -7.91 30.62
C ALA A 37 -3.89 -7.51 31.24
N THR A 38 -2.99 -6.92 30.44
CA THR A 38 -1.65 -6.55 30.89
C THR A 38 -1.60 -5.17 31.53
N PHE A 39 -2.40 -4.21 31.04
CA PHE A 39 -2.31 -2.80 31.39
C PHE A 39 -3.53 -2.26 32.17
N ALA A 40 -4.47 -3.11 32.61
CA ALA A 40 -5.69 -2.71 33.32
C ALA A 40 -5.44 -1.74 34.50
N HIS A 41 -4.36 -1.94 35.24
CA HIS A 41 -4.01 -1.12 36.41
C HIS A 41 -3.06 0.05 36.08
N GLN A 42 -2.73 0.25 34.81
CA GLN A 42 -1.79 1.29 34.34
C GLN A 42 -2.42 2.10 33.20
N PRO A 43 -3.30 3.07 33.52
CA PRO A 43 -4.03 3.84 32.52
C PRO A 43 -3.15 4.53 31.47
N VAL A 44 -1.94 4.96 31.86
CA VAL A 44 -0.96 5.57 30.95
C VAL A 44 -0.52 4.59 29.86
N LEU A 45 -0.33 3.31 30.18
CA LEU A 45 0.03 2.29 29.21
C LEU A 45 -1.13 1.92 28.29
N LEU A 46 -2.37 1.94 28.79
CA LEU A 46 -3.55 1.80 27.94
C LEU A 46 -3.69 2.96 26.94
N SER A 47 -3.41 4.20 27.36
CA SER A 47 -3.35 5.34 26.45
C SER A 47 -2.24 5.16 25.40
N THR A 48 -1.08 4.64 25.82
CA THR A 48 0.05 4.35 24.91
C THR A 48 -0.30 3.22 23.92
N ALA A 49 -1.03 2.20 24.37
CA ALA A 49 -1.57 1.13 23.53
C ALA A 49 -2.55 1.67 22.48
N PHE A 50 -3.42 2.60 22.87
CA PHE A 50 -4.30 3.30 21.94
C PHE A 50 -3.55 4.15 20.91
N LEU A 51 -2.47 4.83 21.32
CA LEU A 51 -1.59 5.54 20.40
C LEU A 51 -0.92 4.58 19.42
N ALA A 52 -0.37 3.46 19.88
CA ALA A 52 0.24 2.45 19.01
C ALA A 52 -0.75 1.90 17.97
N TYR A 53 -1.99 1.61 18.38
CA TYR A 53 -3.06 1.21 17.48
C TYR A 53 -3.40 2.31 16.46
N SER A 54 -3.51 3.56 16.93
CA SER A 54 -3.81 4.73 16.08
C SER A 54 -2.69 5.02 15.09
N PHE A 55 -1.43 4.80 15.46
CA PHE A 55 -0.29 4.87 14.56
C PHE A 55 -0.39 3.80 13.47
N GLY A 56 -0.79 2.57 13.81
CA GLY A 56 -1.00 1.52 12.80
C GLY A 56 -2.10 1.89 11.81
N LEU A 57 -3.22 2.44 12.30
CA LEU A 57 -4.29 2.95 11.44
C LEU A 57 -3.82 4.11 10.55
N ARG A 58 -3.08 5.09 11.12
CA ARG A 58 -2.55 6.22 10.34
C ARG A 58 -1.57 5.74 9.28
N HIS A 59 -0.67 4.85 9.65
CA HIS A 59 0.40 4.36 8.78
C HIS A 59 -0.14 3.59 7.56
N ALA A 60 -1.25 2.87 7.71
CA ALA A 60 -1.95 2.27 6.55
C ALA A 60 -2.42 3.30 5.51
N PHE A 61 -2.57 4.57 5.90
CA PHE A 61 -2.85 5.64 4.96
C PHE A 61 -1.61 6.26 4.34
N ASP A 62 -0.40 5.84 4.72
CA ASP A 62 0.82 6.36 4.12
C ASP A 62 0.80 6.10 2.61
N ALA A 63 1.35 7.08 1.90
CA ALA A 63 1.11 7.24 0.47
C ALA A 63 1.74 6.08 -0.35
N ASP A 64 2.84 5.52 0.16
CA ASP A 64 3.56 4.36 -0.34
C ASP A 64 2.76 3.06 -0.18
N HIS A 65 2.09 2.84 0.96
CA HIS A 65 1.20 1.71 1.22
C HIS A 65 0.05 1.68 0.21
N ILE A 66 -0.71 2.78 0.13
CA ILE A 66 -1.84 2.93 -0.80
C ILE A 66 -1.36 2.70 -2.24
N ALA A 67 -0.26 3.37 -2.63
CA ALA A 67 0.27 3.23 -3.97
C ALA A 67 0.68 1.78 -4.28
N ALA A 68 1.37 1.09 -3.38
CA ALA A 68 1.83 -0.27 -3.58
C ALA A 68 0.66 -1.26 -3.71
N ILE A 69 -0.32 -1.19 -2.81
CA ILE A 69 -1.49 -2.08 -2.77
C ILE A 69 -2.35 -1.87 -4.01
N ASP A 70 -2.76 -0.63 -4.30
CA ASP A 70 -3.61 -0.28 -5.43
C ASP A 70 -3.04 -0.77 -6.76
N ASN A 71 -1.74 -0.58 -6.93
CA ASN A 71 -1.05 -0.95 -8.13
C ASN A 71 -1.12 -2.46 -8.39
N VAL A 72 -0.90 -3.26 -7.35
CA VAL A 72 -0.93 -4.71 -7.44
C VAL A 72 -2.35 -5.24 -7.58
N VAL A 73 -3.31 -4.66 -6.85
CA VAL A 73 -4.75 -4.96 -7.02
C VAL A 73 -5.16 -4.71 -8.46
N ARG A 74 -4.81 -3.56 -9.05
CA ARG A 74 -5.12 -3.25 -10.45
C ARG A 74 -4.52 -4.29 -11.39
N LYS A 75 -3.23 -4.56 -11.25
CA LYS A 75 -2.52 -5.53 -12.10
C LYS A 75 -3.22 -6.88 -12.09
N LEU A 76 -3.50 -7.43 -10.90
CA LEU A 76 -4.11 -8.75 -10.77
C LEU A 76 -5.57 -8.75 -11.27
N MET A 77 -6.32 -7.65 -11.08
CA MET A 77 -7.65 -7.48 -11.67
C MET A 77 -7.63 -7.49 -13.20
N GLN A 78 -6.60 -6.91 -13.83
CA GLN A 78 -6.41 -6.96 -15.29
C GLN A 78 -6.10 -8.37 -15.80
N GLU A 79 -5.42 -9.19 -14.97
CA GLU A 79 -5.17 -10.61 -15.23
C GLU A 79 -6.39 -11.50 -14.92
N GLY A 80 -7.57 -10.91 -14.63
CA GLY A 80 -8.81 -11.63 -14.38
C GLY A 80 -8.95 -12.21 -12.97
N ARG A 81 -8.10 -11.81 -12.02
CA ARG A 81 -8.15 -12.23 -10.61
C ARG A 81 -9.10 -11.37 -9.77
N LYS A 82 -9.31 -11.75 -8.50
CA LYS A 82 -10.01 -10.97 -7.46
C LYS A 82 -9.12 -10.82 -6.21
N PRO A 83 -8.12 -9.92 -6.26
CA PRO A 83 -7.01 -9.85 -5.31
C PRO A 83 -7.38 -9.04 -4.04
N HIS A 84 -8.26 -9.59 -3.22
CA HIS A 84 -8.80 -8.92 -2.04
C HIS A 84 -7.88 -9.00 -0.79
N SER A 85 -6.79 -9.76 -0.86
CA SER A 85 -5.86 -10.00 0.26
C SER A 85 -4.46 -9.40 0.03
N VAL A 86 -4.28 -8.55 -0.99
CA VAL A 86 -3.00 -7.90 -1.31
C VAL A 86 -2.47 -7.11 -0.11
N GLY A 87 -3.28 -6.20 0.42
CA GLY A 87 -2.95 -5.37 1.56
C GLY A 87 -2.79 -6.15 2.86
N PHE A 88 -3.54 -7.26 3.03
CA PHE A 88 -3.35 -8.18 4.16
C PHE A 88 -1.92 -8.74 4.19
N PHE A 89 -1.43 -9.25 3.07
CA PHE A 89 -0.08 -9.81 3.01
C PHE A 89 0.99 -8.73 3.06
N PHE A 90 0.77 -7.58 2.41
CA PHE A 90 1.67 -6.44 2.46
C PHE A 90 1.90 -5.97 3.91
N SER A 91 0.82 -5.63 4.62
CA SER A 91 0.87 -5.17 6.01
C SER A 91 1.45 -6.20 6.97
N LEU A 92 1.19 -7.51 6.78
CA LEU A 92 1.83 -8.56 7.59
C LEU A 92 3.34 -8.66 7.35
N GLY A 93 3.76 -8.53 6.09
CA GLY A 93 5.16 -8.47 5.71
C GLY A 93 5.85 -7.29 6.39
N HIS A 94 5.28 -6.10 6.22
CA HIS A 94 5.75 -4.86 6.83
C HIS A 94 5.79 -5.00 8.35
N SER A 95 4.68 -5.38 8.97
CA SER A 95 4.59 -5.49 10.43
C SER A 95 5.55 -6.54 11.03
N THR A 96 6.03 -7.50 10.24
CA THR A 96 7.06 -8.45 10.69
C THR A 96 8.36 -7.73 11.06
N ILE A 97 8.82 -6.77 10.25
CA ILE A 97 10.03 -6.00 10.59
C ILE A 97 9.80 -5.05 11.76
N VAL A 98 8.61 -4.45 11.85
CA VAL A 98 8.24 -3.55 12.95
C VAL A 98 8.27 -4.30 14.29
N ILE A 99 7.68 -5.50 14.34
CA ILE A 99 7.71 -6.35 15.55
C ILE A 99 9.15 -6.75 15.90
N LEU A 100 9.95 -7.15 14.91
CA LEU A 100 11.35 -7.53 15.12
C LEU A 100 12.19 -6.34 15.61
N ALA A 101 12.00 -5.16 15.04
CA ALA A 101 12.69 -3.93 15.41
C ALA A 101 12.28 -3.48 16.83
N SER A 102 10.97 -3.47 17.14
CA SER A 102 10.49 -3.21 18.51
C SER A 102 11.07 -4.19 19.52
N GLY A 103 11.12 -5.48 19.19
CA GLY A 103 11.70 -6.50 20.04
C GLY A 103 13.21 -6.33 20.25
N LEU A 104 13.95 -6.04 19.17
CA LEU A 104 15.37 -5.77 19.22
C LEU A 104 15.65 -4.55 20.10
N ILE A 105 14.95 -3.44 19.84
CA ILE A 105 15.06 -2.20 20.63
C ILE A 105 14.69 -2.43 22.09
N ALA A 106 13.67 -3.23 22.37
CA ALA A 106 13.29 -3.54 23.75
C ALA A 106 14.40 -4.28 24.49
N VAL A 107 15.02 -5.29 23.86
CA VAL A 107 16.14 -6.04 24.43
C VAL A 107 17.35 -5.14 24.61
N THR A 108 17.66 -4.34 23.59
CA THR A 108 18.87 -3.53 23.62
C THR A 108 18.76 -2.32 24.53
N ALA A 109 17.62 -1.62 24.56
CA ALA A 109 17.39 -0.51 25.49
C ALA A 109 17.35 -0.97 26.95
N ALA A 110 16.93 -2.21 27.21
CA ALA A 110 17.04 -2.83 28.52
C ALA A 110 18.50 -3.21 28.89
N ALA A 111 19.31 -3.58 27.89
CA ALA A 111 20.69 -4.06 28.08
C ALA A 111 21.76 -2.94 28.03
N MET A 112 21.49 -1.84 27.33
CA MET A 112 22.43 -0.76 27.05
C MET A 112 21.76 0.56 27.43
N LYS A 113 22.07 1.06 28.64
CA LYS A 113 21.71 2.44 29.03
C LYS A 113 22.58 3.50 28.33
N ASP A 114 23.70 3.10 27.74
CA ASP A 114 24.63 4.00 27.05
C ASP A 114 25.05 3.38 25.71
N SER A 115 24.82 4.11 24.61
CA SER A 115 25.29 3.88 23.23
C SER A 115 24.35 3.11 22.28
N PHE A 116 23.68 3.85 21.39
CA PHE A 116 23.14 3.37 20.11
C PHE A 116 23.41 4.43 19.05
N ASP A 117 23.91 4.08 17.85
CA ASP A 117 23.75 4.88 16.60
C ASP A 117 24.43 4.31 15.33
N GLN A 118 24.34 3.02 15.00
CA GLN A 118 24.90 2.53 13.70
C GLN A 118 24.04 1.52 12.91
N PHE A 119 22.89 1.07 13.43
CA PHE A 119 22.07 0.05 12.74
C PHE A 119 20.85 0.61 11.99
N HIS A 120 20.38 1.82 12.33
CA HIS A 120 19.20 2.43 11.68
C HIS A 120 19.51 2.93 10.25
N ASP A 121 20.68 3.51 10.03
CA ASP A 121 21.02 4.12 8.74
C ASP A 121 21.10 3.13 7.57
N LEU A 122 21.52 1.88 7.82
CA LEU A 122 21.65 0.87 6.77
C LEU A 122 20.29 0.26 6.39
N GLY A 123 19.42 0.03 7.38
CA GLY A 123 18.07 -0.46 7.17
C GLY A 123 17.27 0.52 6.31
N GLY A 124 17.25 1.80 6.74
CA GLY A 124 16.46 2.82 6.07
C GLY A 124 16.83 2.98 4.59
N VAL A 125 18.11 3.09 4.29
CA VAL A 125 18.59 3.19 2.89
C VAL A 125 18.13 2.03 2.02
N ILE A 126 18.18 0.80 2.53
CA ILE A 126 17.75 -0.38 1.77
C ILE A 126 16.24 -0.33 1.54
N GLY A 127 15.46 -0.01 2.59
CA GLY A 127 14.01 0.08 2.49
C GLY A 127 13.54 1.18 1.55
N THR A 128 14.01 2.42 1.72
CA THR A 128 13.68 3.55 0.84
C THR A 128 14.08 3.24 -0.61
N ALA A 129 15.28 2.67 -0.84
CA ALA A 129 15.74 2.34 -2.19
C ALA A 129 14.85 1.28 -2.86
N VAL A 130 14.44 0.25 -2.12
CA VAL A 130 13.55 -0.79 -2.63
C VAL A 130 12.14 -0.23 -2.88
N SER A 131 11.59 0.56 -1.95
CA SER A 131 10.29 1.22 -2.09
C SER A 131 10.26 2.15 -3.30
N ALA A 132 11.18 3.10 -3.35
CA ALA A 132 11.26 4.08 -4.42
C ALA A 132 11.42 3.39 -5.79
N THR A 133 12.30 2.37 -5.88
CA THR A 133 12.47 1.59 -7.10
C THR A 133 11.19 0.86 -7.49
N PHE A 134 10.51 0.23 -6.53
CA PHE A 134 9.26 -0.48 -6.77
C PHE A 134 8.16 0.48 -7.27
N LEU A 135 7.93 1.59 -6.57
CA LEU A 135 6.94 2.60 -6.94
C LEU A 135 7.22 3.22 -8.31
N LEU A 136 8.48 3.54 -8.62
CA LEU A 136 8.88 4.05 -9.93
C LEU A 136 8.65 3.03 -11.05
N VAL A 137 9.09 1.78 -10.87
CA VAL A 137 8.88 0.71 -11.86
C VAL A 137 7.39 0.51 -12.14
N VAL A 138 6.59 0.48 -11.09
CA VAL A 138 5.16 0.26 -11.21
C VAL A 138 4.45 1.49 -11.81
N GLY A 139 4.84 2.70 -11.41
CA GLY A 139 4.37 3.95 -11.99
C GLY A 139 4.66 4.05 -13.49
N ILE A 140 5.87 3.69 -13.92
CA ILE A 140 6.24 3.67 -15.34
C ILE A 140 5.38 2.66 -16.13
N ALA A 141 5.17 1.46 -15.58
CA ALA A 141 4.30 0.49 -16.24
C ALA A 141 2.85 0.95 -16.33
N ASN A 142 2.36 1.68 -15.33
CA ASN A 142 1.03 2.27 -15.40
C ASN A 142 0.94 3.32 -16.50
N LEU A 143 2.00 4.09 -16.79
CA LEU A 143 2.01 4.98 -17.95
C LEU A 143 1.88 4.20 -19.28
N PHE A 144 2.50 3.02 -19.39
CA PHE A 144 2.34 2.17 -20.57
C PHE A 144 0.91 1.64 -20.70
N ILE A 145 0.33 1.15 -19.60
CA ILE A 145 -1.09 0.72 -19.55
C ILE A 145 -2.01 1.89 -19.91
N LEU A 146 -1.77 3.07 -19.33
CA LEU A 146 -2.56 4.28 -19.54
C LEU A 146 -2.57 4.69 -21.01
N ARG A 147 -1.39 4.70 -21.67
CA ARG A 147 -1.29 5.00 -23.11
C ARG A 147 -2.17 4.08 -23.94
N GLY A 148 -2.15 2.79 -23.64
CA GLY A 148 -2.93 1.84 -24.41
C GLY A 148 -4.44 1.91 -24.09
N VAL A 149 -4.83 2.09 -22.82
CA VAL A 149 -6.24 2.31 -22.44
C VAL A 149 -6.77 3.60 -23.07
N TRP A 150 -5.96 4.66 -23.13
CA TRP A 150 -6.29 5.91 -23.82
C TRP A 150 -6.49 5.71 -25.32
N ALA A 151 -5.62 4.93 -25.97
CA ALA A 151 -5.76 4.61 -27.39
C ALA A 151 -7.05 3.82 -27.68
N ALA A 152 -7.38 2.83 -26.85
CA ALA A 152 -8.62 2.07 -26.93
C ALA A 152 -9.86 2.97 -26.71
N PHE A 153 -9.85 3.80 -25.67
CA PHE A 153 -10.92 4.76 -25.39
C PHE A 153 -11.11 5.76 -26.54
N SER A 154 -10.01 6.29 -27.09
CA SER A 154 -10.03 7.21 -28.23
C SER A 154 -10.57 6.56 -29.51
N ARG A 155 -10.44 5.24 -29.66
CA ARG A 155 -11.00 4.48 -30.79
C ARG A 155 -12.50 4.29 -30.65
N VAL A 156 -12.98 3.91 -29.46
CA VAL A 156 -14.41 3.79 -29.16
C VAL A 156 -15.12 5.13 -29.30
N ARG A 157 -14.50 6.23 -28.85
CA ARG A 157 -15.04 7.59 -29.04
C ARG A 157 -15.19 7.98 -30.52
N ARG A 158 -14.43 7.36 -31.43
CA ARG A 158 -14.51 7.55 -32.88
C ARG A 158 -15.46 6.55 -33.57
N GLY A 159 -16.23 5.76 -32.82
CA GLY A 159 -17.19 4.78 -33.36
C GLY A 159 -16.56 3.43 -33.75
N GLY A 160 -15.32 3.16 -33.38
CA GLY A 160 -14.66 1.88 -33.65
C GLY A 160 -15.16 0.74 -32.75
N LYS A 161 -15.04 -0.51 -33.24
CA LYS A 161 -15.39 -1.71 -32.48
C LYS A 161 -14.48 -1.92 -31.28
N ILE A 162 -15.03 -2.52 -30.22
CA ILE A 162 -14.26 -3.00 -29.07
C ILE A 162 -13.71 -4.39 -29.43
N VAL A 163 -12.43 -4.46 -29.77
CA VAL A 163 -11.76 -5.74 -30.01
C VAL A 163 -11.22 -6.22 -28.66
N ASP A 164 -11.69 -7.37 -28.16
CA ASP A 164 -11.19 -7.98 -26.91
C ASP A 164 -9.68 -8.23 -26.94
N GLU A 165 -9.13 -8.40 -28.15
CA GLU A 165 -7.70 -8.53 -28.40
C GLU A 165 -6.94 -7.25 -28.03
N ASP A 166 -7.49 -6.04 -28.23
CA ASP A 166 -6.83 -4.80 -27.78
C ASP A 166 -6.65 -4.78 -26.27
N LEU A 167 -7.57 -5.36 -25.48
CA LEU A 167 -7.49 -5.37 -24.01
C LEU A 167 -6.35 -6.25 -23.47
N ASN A 168 -6.06 -7.36 -24.17
CA ASN A 168 -4.90 -8.24 -23.90
C ASN A 168 -3.62 -7.77 -24.61
N THR A 169 -3.75 -6.97 -25.68
CA THR A 169 -2.62 -6.43 -26.43
C THR A 169 -1.90 -5.29 -25.69
N LEU A 170 -2.55 -4.69 -24.68
CA LEU A 170 -1.99 -3.66 -23.78
C LEU A 170 -0.75 -4.12 -22.99
N LEU A 171 -0.58 -5.43 -22.78
CA LEU A 171 0.58 -6.02 -22.10
C LEU A 171 1.62 -6.61 -23.07
N SER A 172 1.41 -6.52 -24.37
CA SER A 172 2.21 -7.23 -25.38
C SER A 172 2.81 -6.33 -26.44
N GLY A 173 3.41 -5.22 -26.01
CA GLY A 173 4.46 -4.57 -26.80
C GLY A 173 5.59 -5.57 -27.10
N ARG A 174 6.01 -5.69 -28.37
CA ARG A 174 7.08 -6.62 -28.80
C ARG A 174 8.52 -6.15 -28.48
N GLY A 175 8.70 -5.15 -27.62
CA GLY A 175 9.99 -4.51 -27.34
C GLY A 175 10.79 -5.16 -26.18
N LEU A 176 12.10 -4.88 -26.13
CA LEU A 176 13.00 -5.28 -25.02
C LEU A 176 12.50 -4.78 -23.65
N LEU A 177 12.06 -3.52 -23.59
CA LEU A 177 11.45 -2.94 -22.39
C LEU A 177 10.20 -3.70 -21.96
N ALA A 178 9.31 -4.05 -22.89
CA ALA A 178 8.10 -4.82 -22.57
C ALA A 178 8.43 -6.24 -22.06
N ARG A 179 9.52 -6.87 -22.52
CA ARG A 179 10.01 -8.15 -21.96
C ARG A 179 10.57 -7.99 -20.54
N LEU A 180 11.32 -6.92 -20.28
CA LEU A 180 11.83 -6.61 -18.95
C LEU A 180 10.69 -6.30 -17.99
N PHE A 181 9.77 -5.41 -18.37
CA PHE A 181 8.57 -5.10 -17.61
C PHE A 181 7.72 -6.34 -17.36
N ARG A 182 7.52 -7.22 -18.35
CA ARG A 182 6.81 -8.49 -18.15
C ARG A 182 7.49 -9.39 -17.11
N ARG A 183 8.82 -9.37 -17.01
CA ARG A 183 9.56 -10.14 -16.01
C ARG A 183 9.42 -9.56 -14.61
N VAL A 184 9.53 -8.24 -14.48
CA VAL A 184 9.39 -7.53 -13.20
C VAL A 184 7.93 -7.53 -12.71
N PHE A 185 6.97 -7.31 -13.60
CA PHE A 185 5.54 -7.48 -13.32
C PHE A 185 5.19 -8.95 -13.06
N GLY A 186 5.85 -9.89 -13.72
CA GLY A 186 5.67 -11.32 -13.49
C GLY A 186 6.01 -11.76 -12.06
N VAL A 187 6.78 -10.96 -11.31
CA VAL A 187 7.16 -11.26 -9.92
C VAL A 187 5.92 -11.31 -9.03
N VAL A 188 4.95 -10.41 -9.20
CA VAL A 188 3.75 -10.32 -8.34
C VAL A 188 2.52 -10.90 -9.06
N SER A 189 2.32 -12.21 -8.95
CA SER A 189 1.21 -12.93 -9.60
C SER A 189 0.07 -13.34 -8.66
N ARG A 190 0.28 -13.18 -7.35
CA ARG A 190 -0.64 -13.61 -6.29
C ARG A 190 -0.58 -12.63 -5.12
N SER A 191 -1.67 -12.45 -4.40
CA SER A 191 -1.73 -11.55 -3.24
C SER A 191 -0.64 -11.83 -2.20
N TRP A 192 -0.29 -13.10 -1.95
CA TRP A 192 0.74 -13.45 -0.96
C TRP A 192 2.17 -12.99 -1.33
N HIS A 193 2.45 -12.72 -2.62
CA HIS A 193 3.75 -12.16 -3.03
C HIS A 193 3.98 -10.76 -2.45
N MET A 194 2.95 -10.11 -1.93
CA MET A 194 3.09 -8.84 -1.22
C MET A 194 3.72 -8.97 0.15
N TYR A 195 3.74 -10.16 0.77
CA TYR A 195 4.41 -10.34 2.07
C TYR A 195 5.91 -10.00 2.02
N PRO A 196 6.74 -10.58 1.13
CA PRO A 196 8.14 -10.19 1.04
C PRO A 196 8.33 -8.73 0.60
N ILE A 197 7.43 -8.16 -0.19
CA ILE A 197 7.49 -6.74 -0.57
C ILE A 197 7.25 -5.86 0.65
N GLY A 198 6.19 -6.14 1.42
CA GLY A 198 5.90 -5.43 2.66
C GLY A 198 7.05 -5.53 3.67
N PHE A 199 7.66 -6.71 3.79
CA PHE A 199 8.85 -6.89 4.64
C PHE A 199 10.01 -5.96 4.24
N LEU A 200 10.26 -5.84 2.93
CA LEU A 200 11.30 -4.94 2.43
C LEU A 200 10.91 -3.47 2.60
N PHE A 201 9.63 -3.14 2.51
CA PHE A 201 9.13 -1.78 2.74
C PHE A 201 9.34 -1.34 4.18
N GLY A 202 9.00 -2.18 5.17
CA GLY A 202 9.20 -1.80 6.57
C GLY A 202 10.68 -1.72 6.99
N LEU A 203 11.64 -2.21 6.19
CA LEU A 203 13.06 -1.93 6.47
C LEU A 203 13.40 -0.45 6.36
N GLY A 204 12.56 0.35 5.68
CA GLY A 204 12.79 1.77 5.43
C GLY A 204 12.78 2.60 6.71
N PHE A 205 12.03 2.21 7.74
CA PHE A 205 11.84 3.02 8.96
C PHE A 205 11.52 4.51 8.67
N ASP A 206 10.95 4.80 7.51
CA ASP A 206 10.89 6.16 6.94
C ASP A 206 9.69 6.97 7.46
N THR A 207 8.88 6.40 8.36
CA THR A 207 7.62 7.02 8.80
C THR A 207 7.65 7.42 10.27
N ALA A 208 7.12 8.61 10.55
CA ALA A 208 7.04 9.15 11.91
C ALA A 208 6.26 8.21 12.86
N THR A 209 5.26 7.48 12.35
CA THR A 209 4.47 6.51 13.12
C THR A 209 5.27 5.29 13.53
N GLU A 210 6.13 4.76 12.66
CA GLU A 210 6.99 3.63 12.95
C GLU A 210 8.09 4.03 13.95
N VAL A 211 8.77 5.16 13.70
CA VAL A 211 9.78 5.71 14.63
C VAL A 211 9.17 5.99 16.00
N ALA A 212 7.96 6.56 16.07
CA ALA A 212 7.26 6.80 17.33
C ALA A 212 6.94 5.50 18.08
N LEU A 213 6.52 4.44 17.38
CA LEU A 213 6.27 3.13 17.97
C LEU A 213 7.54 2.46 18.50
N LEU A 214 8.64 2.56 17.77
CA LEU A 214 9.95 2.10 18.22
C LEU A 214 10.42 2.88 19.46
N GLY A 215 10.19 4.19 19.48
CA GLY A 215 10.44 5.06 20.64
C GLY A 215 9.59 4.71 21.87
N ILE A 216 8.31 4.34 21.67
CA ILE A 216 7.48 3.77 22.73
C ILE A 216 8.13 2.48 23.25
N SER A 217 8.53 1.57 22.36
CA SER A 217 9.15 0.29 22.73
C SER A 217 10.42 0.48 23.55
N ALA A 218 11.29 1.42 23.14
CA ALA A 218 12.51 1.79 23.85
C ALA A 218 12.22 2.39 25.23
N THR A 219 11.32 3.37 25.29
CA THR A 219 10.96 4.06 26.53
C THR A 219 10.41 3.08 27.55
N GLN A 220 9.49 2.22 27.13
CA GLN A 220 8.88 1.22 28.01
C GLN A 220 9.91 0.17 28.48
N ALA A 221 10.85 -0.23 27.62
CA ALA A 221 11.96 -1.10 28.03
C ALA A 221 12.81 -0.49 29.15
N THR A 222 13.19 0.79 29.03
CA THR A 222 13.98 1.48 30.07
C THR A 222 13.22 1.68 31.39
N GLN A 223 11.87 1.71 31.33
CA GLN A 223 10.99 1.77 32.49
C GLN A 223 10.77 0.40 33.16
N GLY A 224 11.39 -0.67 32.62
CA GLY A 224 11.37 -2.01 33.22
C GLY A 224 10.13 -2.83 32.89
N LEU A 225 9.37 -2.46 31.84
CA LEU A 225 8.30 -3.31 31.33
C LEU A 225 8.87 -4.63 30.82
N SER A 226 8.11 -5.71 31.00
CA SER A 226 8.51 -7.01 30.49
C SER A 226 8.53 -7.01 28.96
N PHE A 227 9.45 -7.79 28.38
CA PHE A 227 9.58 -7.96 26.93
C PHE A 227 8.23 -8.31 26.26
N TRP A 228 7.47 -9.23 26.85
CA TRP A 228 6.16 -9.65 26.33
C TRP A 228 5.11 -8.54 26.36
N ALA A 229 5.14 -7.69 27.38
CA ALA A 229 4.23 -6.56 27.46
C ALA A 229 4.58 -5.47 26.43
N ILE A 230 5.88 -5.26 26.13
CA ILE A 230 6.31 -4.32 25.09
C ILE A 230 5.83 -4.76 23.71
N LEU A 231 5.85 -6.06 23.41
CA LEU A 231 5.37 -6.59 22.12
C LEU A 231 3.86 -6.39 21.88
N ILE A 232 3.09 -6.00 22.89
CA ILE A 232 1.67 -5.65 22.71
C ILE A 232 1.53 -4.38 21.85
N PHE A 233 2.45 -3.42 21.96
CA PHE A 233 2.40 -2.18 21.17
C PHE A 233 2.52 -2.44 19.66
N PRO A 234 3.57 -3.12 19.14
CA PRO A 234 3.66 -3.44 17.72
C PRO A 234 2.58 -4.45 17.27
N ALA A 235 2.05 -5.30 18.15
CA ALA A 235 0.90 -6.14 17.82
C ALA A 235 -0.38 -5.32 17.57
N LEU A 236 -0.63 -4.29 18.37
CA LEU A 236 -1.75 -3.36 18.16
C LEU A 236 -1.56 -2.51 16.90
N PHE A 237 -0.35 -2.02 16.66
CA PHE A 237 0.01 -1.34 15.41
C PHE A 237 -0.28 -2.22 14.19
N THR A 238 0.17 -3.48 14.24
CA THR A 238 -0.09 -4.49 13.20
C THR A 238 -1.59 -4.70 13.00
N ALA A 239 -2.36 -4.83 14.08
CA ALA A 239 -3.80 -5.07 14.03
C ALA A 239 -4.57 -3.90 13.37
N GLY A 240 -4.16 -2.66 13.65
CA GLY A 240 -4.72 -1.46 13.02
C GLY A 240 -4.36 -1.38 11.54
N MET A 241 -3.07 -1.51 11.21
CA MET A 241 -2.60 -1.40 9.83
C MET A 241 -3.20 -2.49 8.93
N THR A 242 -3.12 -3.75 9.36
CA THR A 242 -3.64 -4.89 8.58
C THR A 242 -5.14 -4.79 8.31
N LEU A 243 -5.91 -4.18 9.21
CA LEU A 243 -7.33 -3.93 9.00
C LEU A 243 -7.57 -2.95 7.85
N LEU A 244 -6.85 -1.83 7.82
CA LEU A 244 -7.05 -0.79 6.83
C LEU A 244 -6.44 -1.15 5.46
N ASP A 245 -5.23 -1.68 5.42
CA ASP A 245 -4.60 -2.13 4.16
C ASP A 245 -5.43 -3.24 3.49
N THR A 246 -6.01 -4.15 4.28
CA THR A 246 -6.94 -5.16 3.75
C THR A 246 -8.23 -4.52 3.24
N THR A 247 -8.76 -3.53 3.96
CA THR A 247 -9.96 -2.82 3.54
C THR A 247 -9.76 -2.06 2.24
N ASP A 248 -8.59 -1.44 2.06
CA ASP A 248 -8.19 -0.81 0.82
C ASP A 248 -8.23 -1.80 -0.36
N SER A 249 -7.61 -2.97 -0.20
CA SER A 249 -7.65 -4.04 -1.21
C SER A 249 -9.07 -4.50 -1.56
N VAL A 250 -9.94 -4.64 -0.56
CA VAL A 250 -11.33 -5.05 -0.74
C VAL A 250 -12.13 -3.98 -1.49
N LEU A 251 -12.01 -2.72 -1.07
CA LEU A 251 -12.67 -1.58 -1.71
C LEU A 251 -12.22 -1.45 -3.17
N MET A 252 -10.92 -1.54 -3.43
CA MET A 252 -10.36 -1.41 -4.77
C MET A 252 -10.72 -2.59 -5.67
N THR A 253 -10.72 -3.82 -5.14
CA THR A 253 -11.23 -5.00 -5.86
C THR A 253 -12.72 -4.86 -6.21
N GLY A 254 -13.52 -4.31 -5.30
CA GLY A 254 -14.95 -4.05 -5.49
C GLY A 254 -15.23 -2.96 -6.53
N ALA A 255 -14.55 -1.83 -6.41
CA ALA A 255 -14.71 -0.67 -7.29
C ALA A 255 -14.31 -1.00 -8.74
N TYR A 256 -13.21 -1.75 -8.94
CA TYR A 256 -12.86 -2.30 -10.25
C TYR A 256 -13.88 -3.34 -10.74
N GLY A 257 -14.40 -4.19 -9.84
CA GLY A 257 -15.41 -5.18 -10.18
C GLY A 257 -16.70 -4.58 -10.75
N TRP A 258 -17.17 -3.48 -10.17
CA TRP A 258 -18.35 -2.73 -10.62
C TRP A 258 -18.15 -2.06 -11.98
N ALA A 259 -16.94 -1.57 -12.27
CA ALA A 259 -16.62 -0.92 -13.54
C ALA A 259 -16.71 -1.88 -14.76
N LEU A 260 -16.65 -3.20 -14.55
CA LEU A 260 -16.70 -4.21 -15.61
C LEU A 260 -18.09 -4.40 -16.27
N ALA A 261 -19.17 -3.82 -15.73
CA ALA A 261 -20.54 -4.04 -16.22
C ALA A 261 -20.90 -3.30 -17.53
N ASN A 262 -20.14 -2.27 -17.91
CA ASN A 262 -20.29 -1.57 -19.19
C ASN A 262 -18.91 -1.39 -19.82
N PRO A 263 -18.67 -1.81 -21.08
CA PRO A 263 -17.34 -1.76 -21.71
C PRO A 263 -16.73 -0.35 -21.80
N VAL A 264 -17.56 0.67 -22.05
CA VAL A 264 -17.14 2.08 -22.11
C VAL A 264 -16.84 2.61 -20.71
N ARG A 265 -17.67 2.25 -19.73
CA ARG A 265 -17.45 2.55 -18.31
C ARG A 265 -16.16 1.92 -17.80
N LYS A 266 -15.87 0.68 -18.20
CA LYS A 266 -14.63 -0.04 -17.90
C LYS A 266 -13.42 0.71 -18.44
N LEU A 267 -13.45 1.14 -19.70
CA LEU A 267 -12.37 1.92 -20.31
C LEU A 267 -12.15 3.25 -19.58
N TRP A 268 -13.21 4.01 -19.31
CA TRP A 268 -13.13 5.30 -18.62
C TRP A 268 -12.61 5.15 -17.19
N TYR A 269 -13.12 4.17 -16.45
CA TYR A 269 -12.68 3.89 -15.09
C TYR A 269 -11.22 3.44 -15.05
N ASN A 270 -10.83 2.52 -15.94
CA ASN A 270 -9.44 2.10 -16.08
C ASN A 270 -8.53 3.28 -16.41
N LEU A 271 -8.98 4.20 -17.27
CA LEU A 271 -8.22 5.40 -17.60
C LEU A 271 -7.99 6.28 -16.37
N THR A 272 -9.06 6.64 -15.66
CA THR A 272 -8.99 7.50 -14.48
C THR A 272 -8.09 6.90 -13.40
N ILE A 273 -8.31 5.64 -13.03
CA ILE A 273 -7.54 5.03 -11.95
C ILE A 273 -6.11 4.77 -12.38
N THR A 274 -5.86 4.34 -13.61
CA THR A 274 -4.48 4.17 -14.09
C THR A 274 -3.74 5.50 -14.12
N ALA A 275 -4.39 6.60 -14.48
CA ALA A 275 -3.78 7.93 -14.44
C ALA A 275 -3.51 8.41 -13.01
N ALA A 276 -4.47 8.26 -12.10
CA ALA A 276 -4.32 8.64 -10.70
C ALA A 276 -3.17 7.85 -10.04
N SER A 277 -3.20 6.53 -10.15
CA SER A 277 -2.19 5.65 -9.54
C SER A 277 -0.81 5.74 -10.21
N ALA A 278 -0.72 6.00 -11.53
CA ALA A 278 0.57 6.32 -12.16
C ALA A 278 1.16 7.62 -11.62
N THR A 279 0.34 8.67 -11.52
CA THR A 279 0.76 9.98 -11.01
C THR A 279 1.26 9.86 -9.58
N VAL A 280 0.48 9.22 -8.71
CA VAL A 280 0.80 9.04 -7.29
C VAL A 280 2.09 8.23 -7.13
N ALA A 281 2.20 7.06 -7.78
CA ALA A 281 3.39 6.21 -7.66
C ALA A 281 4.68 6.89 -8.19
N LEU A 282 4.60 7.63 -9.30
CA LEU A 282 5.75 8.35 -9.85
C LEU A 282 6.13 9.56 -9.01
N PHE A 283 5.13 10.23 -8.42
CA PHE A 283 5.36 11.38 -7.55
C PHE A 283 6.04 10.94 -6.25
N ILE A 284 5.48 9.95 -5.55
CA ILE A 284 6.01 9.45 -4.28
C ILE A 284 7.35 8.76 -4.49
N GLY A 285 7.42 7.75 -5.38
CA GLY A 285 8.69 7.06 -5.65
C GLY A 285 9.77 7.98 -6.22
N GLY A 286 9.38 9.04 -6.94
CA GLY A 286 10.30 10.08 -7.39
C GLY A 286 10.81 10.95 -6.24
N LEU A 287 9.93 11.38 -5.33
CA LEU A 287 10.31 12.13 -4.13
C LEU A 287 11.21 11.31 -3.21
N GLU A 288 10.87 10.05 -2.91
CA GLU A 288 11.68 9.15 -2.11
C GLU A 288 13.08 8.94 -2.72
N ALA A 289 13.14 8.68 -4.04
CA ALA A 289 14.41 8.51 -4.74
C ALA A 289 15.26 9.78 -4.70
N LEU A 290 14.65 10.96 -4.91
CA LEU A 290 15.35 12.24 -4.86
C LEU A 290 15.80 12.58 -3.43
N GLY A 291 14.97 12.31 -2.41
CA GLY A 291 15.33 12.46 -1.01
C GLY A 291 16.55 11.63 -0.66
N LEU A 292 16.52 10.33 -0.97
CA LEU A 292 17.63 9.41 -0.72
C LEU A 292 18.94 9.86 -1.41
N ILE A 293 18.85 10.33 -2.66
CA ILE A 293 20.00 10.86 -3.40
C ILE A 293 20.52 12.15 -2.75
N GLY A 294 19.62 13.06 -2.38
CA GLY A 294 19.94 14.33 -1.73
C GLY A 294 20.70 14.11 -0.42
N ASP A 295 20.19 13.22 0.42
CA ASP A 295 20.75 12.92 1.74
C ASP A 295 22.12 12.23 1.64
N LYS A 296 22.29 11.27 0.73
CA LYS A 296 23.57 10.53 0.59
C LYS A 296 24.66 11.31 -0.12
N LEU A 297 24.31 12.22 -1.01
CA LEU A 297 25.28 13.07 -1.71
C LEU A 297 25.52 14.42 -1.01
N GLY A 298 24.82 14.69 0.11
CA GLY A 298 24.94 15.94 0.85
C GLY A 298 24.54 17.17 0.01
N LEU A 299 23.58 16.99 -0.90
CA LEU A 299 23.20 18.03 -1.85
C LEU A 299 22.36 19.10 -1.15
N THR A 300 22.83 20.35 -1.22
CA THR A 300 22.19 21.49 -0.58
C THR A 300 21.70 22.49 -1.64
N GLY A 301 20.60 23.19 -1.34
CA GLY A 301 19.98 24.18 -2.23
C GLY A 301 18.45 24.14 -2.17
N GLY A 302 17.79 25.17 -2.70
CA GLY A 302 16.34 25.35 -2.57
C GLY A 302 15.50 24.19 -3.12
N LEU A 303 15.97 23.51 -4.18
CA LEU A 303 15.29 22.32 -4.72
C LEU A 303 15.37 21.12 -3.77
N TRP A 304 16.55 20.83 -3.21
CA TRP A 304 16.75 19.69 -2.29
C TRP A 304 16.05 19.92 -0.96
N GLN A 305 16.01 21.17 -0.49
CA GLN A 305 15.28 21.54 0.72
C GLN A 305 13.76 21.41 0.53
N ALA A 306 13.24 21.73 -0.65
CA ALA A 306 11.84 21.49 -0.99
C ALA A 306 11.51 19.99 -1.08
N VAL A 307 12.40 19.18 -1.67
CA VAL A 307 12.25 17.72 -1.74
C VAL A 307 12.24 17.11 -0.34
N SER A 308 13.24 17.44 0.51
CA SER A 308 13.29 16.97 1.90
C SER A 308 12.03 17.39 2.67
N THR A 309 11.62 18.65 2.57
CA THR A 309 10.38 19.11 3.23
C THR A 309 9.14 18.36 2.74
N LEU A 310 9.03 18.08 1.44
CA LEU A 310 7.93 17.29 0.90
C LEU A 310 7.98 15.85 1.40
N ASN A 311 9.18 15.24 1.43
CA ASN A 311 9.41 13.86 1.88
C ASN A 311 9.03 13.70 3.36
N ASP A 312 9.45 14.63 4.21
CA ASP A 312 9.11 14.65 5.64
C ASP A 312 7.59 14.74 5.88
N ASN A 313 6.87 15.38 4.96
CA ASN A 313 5.42 15.53 5.01
C ASN A 313 4.66 14.44 4.23
N LEU A 314 5.34 13.49 3.56
CA LEU A 314 4.64 12.43 2.82
C LEU A 314 3.81 11.52 3.74
N GLY A 315 4.27 11.30 4.99
CA GLY A 315 3.49 10.61 6.03
C GLY A 315 2.27 11.40 6.54
N GLU A 316 2.12 12.67 6.15
CA GLU A 316 0.89 13.46 6.34
C GLU A 316 0.06 13.53 5.04
N ALA A 317 0.72 13.37 3.89
CA ALA A 317 0.12 13.38 2.56
C ALA A 317 -0.74 12.15 2.26
N GLY A 318 -0.67 11.10 3.07
CA GLY A 318 -1.50 9.91 2.95
C GLY A 318 -3.00 10.17 2.83
N PHE A 319 -3.55 10.99 3.74
CA PHE A 319 -4.95 11.43 3.68
C PHE A 319 -5.24 12.28 2.43
N ALA A 320 -4.26 13.07 1.97
CA ALA A 320 -4.38 13.83 0.73
C ALA A 320 -4.39 12.90 -0.50
N VAL A 321 -3.63 11.81 -0.49
CA VAL A 321 -3.64 10.80 -1.56
C VAL A 321 -4.98 10.07 -1.62
N VAL A 322 -5.51 9.59 -0.49
CA VAL A 322 -6.88 9.05 -0.43
C VAL A 322 -7.89 10.08 -0.94
N GLY A 323 -7.76 11.33 -0.47
CA GLY A 323 -8.59 12.45 -0.93
C GLY A 323 -8.52 12.64 -2.44
N ILE A 324 -7.33 12.60 -3.03
CA ILE A 324 -7.12 12.68 -4.48
C ILE A 324 -7.79 11.51 -5.19
N PHE A 325 -7.67 10.28 -4.71
CA PHE A 325 -8.36 9.12 -5.30
C PHE A 325 -9.89 9.24 -5.21
N VAL A 326 -10.42 9.63 -4.06
CA VAL A 326 -11.85 9.85 -3.85
C VAL A 326 -12.36 10.98 -4.74
N VAL A 327 -11.67 12.12 -4.78
CA VAL A 327 -12.02 13.26 -5.63
C VAL A 327 -11.91 12.89 -7.11
N ALA A 328 -10.84 12.21 -7.52
CA ALA A 328 -10.67 11.73 -8.90
C ALA A 328 -11.77 10.74 -9.27
N TRP A 329 -12.18 9.89 -8.34
CA TRP A 329 -13.28 8.95 -8.54
C TRP A 329 -14.63 9.68 -8.68
N ILE A 330 -14.96 10.60 -7.76
CA ILE A 330 -16.18 11.41 -7.81
C ILE A 330 -16.21 12.25 -9.10
N ALA A 331 -15.13 12.96 -9.40
CA ALA A 331 -15.00 13.76 -10.61
C ALA A 331 -15.14 12.89 -11.87
N SER A 332 -14.54 11.70 -11.88
CA SER A 332 -14.69 10.73 -12.97
C SER A 332 -16.14 10.29 -13.16
N VAL A 333 -16.87 10.00 -12.08
CA VAL A 333 -18.30 9.65 -12.12
C VAL A 333 -19.14 10.82 -12.65
N ILE A 334 -18.86 12.04 -12.19
CA ILE A 334 -19.55 13.26 -12.65
C ILE A 334 -19.28 13.49 -14.14
N ILE A 335 -18.02 13.47 -14.57
CA ILE A 335 -17.64 13.69 -15.98
C ILE A 335 -18.25 12.60 -16.87
N TYR A 336 -18.24 11.35 -16.41
CA TYR A 336 -18.81 10.22 -17.14
C TYR A 336 -20.32 10.41 -17.40
N ARG A 337 -21.07 10.85 -16.37
CA ARG A 337 -22.50 11.15 -16.49
C ARG A 337 -22.75 12.41 -17.32
N ALA A 338 -22.01 13.48 -17.08
CA ALA A 338 -22.16 14.77 -17.76
C ALA A 338 -21.86 14.69 -19.25
N LYS A 339 -20.86 13.89 -19.66
CA LYS A 339 -20.52 13.66 -21.07
C LYS A 339 -21.39 12.59 -21.75
N GLY A 340 -22.38 12.04 -21.04
CA GLY A 340 -23.32 11.09 -21.60
C GLY A 340 -22.67 9.81 -22.12
N TYR A 341 -21.53 9.40 -21.57
CA TYR A 341 -20.81 8.19 -22.02
C TYR A 341 -21.61 6.91 -21.79
N ASP A 342 -22.63 6.95 -20.94
CA ASP A 342 -23.64 5.89 -20.81
C ASP A 342 -24.43 5.63 -22.11
N ARG A 343 -24.47 6.59 -23.03
CA ARG A 343 -25.18 6.50 -24.32
C ARG A 343 -24.27 6.12 -25.50
N LEU A 344 -22.96 5.94 -25.25
CA LEU A 344 -22.04 5.46 -26.28
C LEU A 344 -22.29 3.96 -26.50
N GLU A 345 -23.01 3.63 -27.56
CA GLU A 345 -23.12 2.25 -28.02
C GLU A 345 -21.89 1.92 -28.88
N PRO A 346 -21.02 1.00 -28.44
CA PRO A 346 -19.94 0.54 -29.30
C PRO A 346 -20.53 -0.20 -30.50
N ALA A 347 -20.00 0.06 -31.70
CA ALA A 347 -20.39 -0.67 -32.90
C ALA A 347 -20.11 -2.17 -32.67
N ARG A 348 -21.14 -3.01 -32.84
CA ARG A 348 -21.07 -4.48 -32.67
C ARG A 348 -20.08 -5.12 -33.62
#